data_AF-A0A8X6GAZ2-F1
#
_entry.id   AF-A0A8X6GAZ2-F1
#
_cell.length_a   1.000
_cell.length_b   1.000
_cell.length_c   1.000
_cell.angle_alpha   90.00
_cell.angle_beta   90.00
_cell.angle_gamma   90.00
#
_symmetry.space_group_name_H-M   'P 1'
#
loop_
_entity.id
_entity.type
_entity.pdbx_description
1 polymer ?
#
loop_
_entity_poly.entity_id
_entity_poly.type
_entity_poly.pdbx_seq_one_letter_code
_entity_poly.pdbx_strand_id
1 'polypeptide(L)'
;MLAKFLSQTSEQLKEYFALLNSEEKQSLYSKVLNEVKSTPRDSREGIDQLKKLSKVAVAIEETIDLEKFNDGHPLREINIAYASGEAINYLFSLSDSSELYDLEENREKAIYQAIKSNDRELVKHLLMILVAGDIEIELFKELEILLSEAYEELKEQLSQDMKNYLEKNISLKRFVCNNVDVLIAKPVSNDQPIYSSIWSKL
;
A
#
# COMPACT_ATOMS: atom_id res chain seq x y z
N MET A 1 -1.99 -12.52 28.16
CA MET A 1 -2.11 -11.08 28.47
C MET A 1 -2.38 -10.27 27.20
N LEU A 2 -1.57 -10.41 26.14
CA LEU A 2 -1.81 -9.74 24.85
C LEU A 2 -3.18 -10.05 24.21
N ALA A 3 -3.65 -11.31 24.33
CA ALA A 3 -4.94 -11.73 23.78
C ALA A 3 -6.14 -10.85 24.17
N LYS A 4 -6.12 -10.21 25.36
CA LYS A 4 -7.18 -9.30 25.79
C LYS A 4 -7.21 -8.00 24.98
N PHE A 5 -6.05 -7.54 24.48
CA PHE A 5 -5.90 -6.29 23.73
C PHE A 5 -6.24 -6.47 22.25
N LEU A 6 -6.02 -7.67 21.70
CA LEU A 6 -6.22 -7.96 20.27
C LEU A 6 -7.70 -7.87 19.83
N SER A 7 -8.64 -7.82 20.76
CA SER A 7 -10.08 -7.66 20.50
C SER A 7 -10.63 -6.27 20.88
N GLN A 8 -9.79 -5.35 21.35
CA GLN A 8 -10.21 -4.02 21.79
C GLN A 8 -10.16 -3.01 20.64
N THR A 9 -10.97 -1.95 20.74
CA THR A 9 -10.89 -0.81 19.81
C THR A 9 -9.69 0.07 20.12
N SER A 10 -9.30 0.92 19.17
CA SER A 10 -8.21 1.88 19.36
C SER A 10 -8.46 2.80 20.55
N GLU A 11 -9.69 3.27 20.75
CA GLU A 11 -10.07 4.13 21.89
C GLU A 11 -9.93 3.39 23.22
N GLN A 12 -10.40 2.14 23.30
CA GLN A 12 -10.29 1.33 24.51
C GLN A 12 -8.82 1.05 24.89
N LEU A 13 -7.98 0.82 23.87
CA LEU A 13 -6.54 0.64 24.08
C LEU A 13 -5.89 1.93 24.59
N LYS A 14 -6.22 3.08 23.99
CA LYS A 14 -5.73 4.39 24.42
C LYS A 14 -6.09 4.68 25.88
N GLU A 15 -7.34 4.50 26.26
CA GLU A 15 -7.81 4.70 27.63
C GLU A 15 -7.09 3.78 28.60
N TYR A 16 -6.92 2.51 28.24
CA TYR A 16 -6.21 1.55 29.09
C TYR A 16 -4.73 1.91 29.25
N PHE A 17 -4.03 2.23 28.16
CA PHE A 17 -2.61 2.57 28.21
C PHE A 17 -2.35 3.90 28.90
N ALA A 18 -3.25 4.88 28.81
CA ALA A 18 -3.13 6.14 29.54
C ALA A 18 -3.04 5.96 31.06
N LEU A 19 -3.63 4.88 31.60
CA LEU A 19 -3.62 4.56 33.04
C LEU A 19 -2.36 3.84 33.51
N LEU A 20 -1.55 3.31 32.59
CA LEU A 20 -0.31 2.59 32.91
C LEU A 20 0.84 3.57 33.20
N ASN A 21 1.74 3.16 34.08
CA ASN A 21 3.00 3.87 34.27
C ASN A 21 3.99 3.59 33.12
N SER A 22 5.06 4.37 33.04
CA SER A 22 6.03 4.28 31.93
C SER A 22 6.73 2.92 31.84
N GLU A 23 7.02 2.25 32.95
CA GLU A 23 7.67 0.93 32.96
C GLU A 23 6.73 -0.16 32.45
N GLU A 24 5.46 -0.10 32.86
CA GLU A 24 4.41 -1.02 32.39
C GLU A 24 4.19 -0.89 30.88
N LYS A 25 4.12 0.35 30.37
CA LYS A 25 3.99 0.61 28.93
C LYS A 25 5.18 0.06 28.16
N GLN A 26 6.41 0.33 28.61
CA GLN A 26 7.63 -0.17 27.96
C GLN A 26 7.72 -1.71 27.98
N SER A 27 7.35 -2.34 29.10
CA SER A 27 7.30 -3.79 29.25
C SER A 27 6.28 -4.41 28.30
N LEU A 28 5.08 -3.80 28.20
CA LEU A 28 4.05 -4.26 27.29
C LEU A 28 4.46 -4.08 25.83
N TYR A 29 5.02 -2.92 25.49
CA TYR A 29 5.51 -2.63 24.15
C TYR A 29 6.54 -3.65 23.70
N SER A 30 7.54 -3.94 24.55
CA SER A 30 8.57 -4.95 24.27
C SER A 30 7.96 -6.34 24.03
N LYS A 31 6.91 -6.71 24.77
CA LYS A 31 6.18 -7.98 24.55
C LYS A 31 5.48 -7.99 23.19
N VAL A 32 4.83 -6.89 22.80
CA VAL A 32 4.20 -6.76 21.48
C VAL A 32 5.24 -6.95 20.38
N LEU A 33 6.38 -6.24 20.46
CA LEU A 33 7.44 -6.34 19.45
C LEU A 33 8.04 -7.75 19.36
N ASN A 34 8.20 -8.44 20.48
CA ASN A 34 8.68 -9.83 20.47
C ASN A 34 7.68 -10.78 19.81
N GLU A 35 6.38 -10.59 20.06
CA GLU A 35 5.32 -11.38 19.41
C GLU A 35 5.30 -11.15 17.89
N VAL A 36 5.48 -9.89 17.45
CA VAL A 36 5.57 -9.55 16.02
C VAL A 36 6.72 -10.30 15.36
N LYS A 37 7.89 -10.39 16.01
CA LYS A 37 9.06 -11.10 15.47
C LYS A 37 8.79 -12.60 15.23
N SER A 38 7.95 -13.21 16.05
CA SER A 38 7.54 -14.62 15.90
C SER A 38 6.32 -14.83 15.01
N THR A 39 5.66 -13.76 14.55
CA THR A 39 4.42 -13.89 13.77
C THR A 39 4.75 -14.21 12.31
N PRO A 40 4.13 -15.26 11.72
CA PRO A 40 4.29 -15.58 10.30
C PRO A 40 3.85 -14.43 9.39
N ARG A 41 4.56 -14.25 8.27
CA ARG A 41 4.32 -13.17 7.29
C ARG A 41 3.80 -13.66 5.94
N ASP A 42 3.62 -14.97 5.82
CA ASP A 42 3.30 -15.71 4.61
C ASP A 42 1.93 -16.41 4.67
N SER A 43 1.22 -16.27 5.79
CA SER A 43 -0.13 -16.82 6.01
C SER A 43 -1.13 -15.73 6.34
N ARG A 44 -2.39 -15.93 5.94
CA ARG A 44 -3.47 -14.98 6.24
C ARG A 44 -3.66 -14.79 7.74
N GLU A 45 -3.62 -15.87 8.51
CA GLU A 45 -3.72 -15.80 9.97
C GLU A 45 -2.54 -15.02 10.58
N GLY A 46 -1.33 -15.18 10.04
CA GLY A 46 -0.15 -14.42 10.44
C GLY A 46 -0.29 -12.93 10.14
N ILE A 47 -0.78 -12.58 8.94
CA ILE A 47 -1.06 -11.20 8.54
C ILE A 47 -2.14 -10.57 9.44
N ASP A 48 -3.24 -11.27 9.70
CA ASP A 48 -4.30 -10.78 10.58
C ASP A 48 -3.79 -10.55 12.01
N GLN A 49 -2.90 -11.43 12.49
CA GLN A 49 -2.24 -11.27 13.78
C GLN A 49 -1.30 -10.06 13.81
N LEU A 50 -0.50 -9.85 12.75
CA LEU A 50 0.37 -8.67 12.62
C LEU A 50 -0.43 -7.37 12.68
N LYS A 51 -1.57 -7.31 11.96
CA LYS A 51 -2.47 -6.14 11.99
C LYS A 51 -3.00 -5.84 13.40
N LYS A 52 -3.41 -6.88 14.14
CA LYS A 52 -3.88 -6.71 15.53
C LYS A 52 -2.75 -6.23 16.45
N LEU A 53 -1.55 -6.79 16.31
CA LEU A 53 -0.38 -6.38 17.09
C LEU A 53 0.04 -4.95 16.76
N SER A 54 -0.02 -4.54 15.49
CA SER A 54 0.22 -3.17 15.04
C SER A 54 -0.73 -2.18 15.70
N LYS A 55 -2.04 -2.47 15.75
CA LYS A 55 -3.02 -1.60 16.45
C LYS A 55 -2.66 -1.39 17.92
N VAL A 56 -2.24 -2.46 18.60
CA VAL A 56 -1.79 -2.38 20.01
C VAL A 56 -0.50 -1.56 20.11
N ALA A 57 0.46 -1.78 19.22
CA ALA A 57 1.71 -1.04 19.20
C ALA A 57 1.46 0.47 19.03
N VAL A 58 0.71 0.87 18.00
CA VAL A 58 0.35 2.28 17.72
C VAL A 58 -0.30 2.95 18.93
N ALA A 59 -1.26 2.27 19.57
CA ALA A 59 -1.94 2.82 20.75
C ALA A 59 -0.97 3.02 21.94
N ILE A 60 0.09 2.21 22.04
CA ILE A 60 1.15 2.43 23.04
C ILE A 60 2.06 3.59 22.60
N GLU A 61 2.49 3.63 21.33
CA GLU A 61 3.33 4.67 20.74
C GLU A 61 2.77 6.08 20.98
N GLU A 62 1.45 6.25 20.89
CA GLU A 62 0.78 7.53 21.15
C GLU A 62 0.84 7.97 22.63
N THR A 63 1.28 7.11 23.54
CA THR A 63 1.28 7.35 25.00
C THR A 63 2.68 7.30 25.63
N ILE A 64 3.72 7.05 24.84
CA ILE A 64 5.13 7.01 25.28
C ILE A 64 6.02 7.78 24.32
N ASP A 65 7.19 8.20 24.82
CA ASP A 65 8.24 8.70 23.96
C ASP A 65 9.04 7.54 23.34
N LEU A 66 9.19 7.57 22.02
CA LEU A 66 9.69 6.44 21.21
C LEU A 66 11.20 6.37 21.10
N GLU A 67 11.92 7.38 21.58
CA GLU A 67 13.39 7.48 21.45
C GLU A 67 14.13 6.23 21.97
N LYS A 68 13.51 5.44 22.86
CA LYS A 68 14.07 4.21 23.43
C LYS A 68 13.92 2.94 22.56
N PHE A 69 13.17 2.99 21.45
CA PHE A 69 12.80 1.80 20.66
C PHE A 69 13.20 1.86 19.18
N ASN A 70 14.16 2.72 18.82
CA ASN A 70 14.47 3.00 17.42
C ASN A 70 15.20 1.87 16.66
N ASP A 71 15.97 1.02 17.34
CA ASP A 71 16.78 0.01 16.63
C ASP A 71 16.03 -1.30 16.39
N GLY A 72 15.86 -1.67 15.11
CA GLY A 72 15.36 -2.99 14.70
C GLY A 72 13.87 -3.21 14.97
N HIS A 73 13.06 -2.15 14.84
CA HIS A 73 11.63 -2.19 15.11
C HIS A 73 10.87 -3.10 14.12
N PRO A 74 10.28 -4.22 14.56
CA PRO A 74 9.78 -5.26 13.65
C PRO A 74 8.50 -4.88 12.90
N LEU A 75 7.84 -3.79 13.30
CA LEU A 75 6.67 -3.21 12.62
C LEU A 75 6.97 -1.97 11.78
N ARG A 76 8.21 -1.49 11.71
CA ARG A 76 8.58 -0.36 10.85
C ARG A 76 9.14 -0.88 9.53
N GLU A 77 8.92 -0.12 8.46
CA GLU A 77 9.39 -0.45 7.10
C GLU A 77 8.95 -1.86 6.65
N ILE A 78 7.79 -2.31 7.12
CA ILE A 78 7.17 -3.53 6.61
C ILE A 78 6.81 -3.29 5.15
N ASN A 79 7.11 -4.28 4.30
CA ASN A 79 6.79 -4.28 2.89
C ASN A 79 6.51 -5.73 2.48
N ILE A 80 5.24 -6.14 2.53
CA ILE A 80 4.80 -7.53 2.35
C ILE A 80 3.72 -7.60 1.27
N ALA A 81 4.00 -8.37 0.23
CA ALA A 81 2.97 -8.87 -0.68
C ALA A 81 2.51 -10.25 -0.19
N TYR A 82 1.21 -10.48 -0.12
CA TYR A 82 0.65 -11.74 0.40
C TYR A 82 -0.59 -12.17 -0.39
N ALA A 83 -0.88 -13.47 -0.39
CA ALA A 83 -2.07 -13.99 -1.04
C ALA A 83 -3.32 -13.70 -0.20
N SER A 84 -4.30 -13.03 -0.79
CA SER A 84 -5.63 -12.81 -0.22
C SER A 84 -6.69 -13.38 -1.17
N GLY A 85 -7.12 -14.61 -0.88
CA GLY A 85 -8.00 -15.35 -1.78
C GLY A 85 -7.31 -15.67 -3.11
N GLU A 86 -7.88 -15.20 -4.22
CA GLU A 86 -7.34 -15.40 -5.58
C GLU A 86 -6.41 -14.25 -6.05
N ALA A 87 -6.28 -13.19 -5.25
CA ALA A 87 -5.49 -12.01 -5.58
C ALA A 87 -4.26 -11.86 -4.68
N ILE A 88 -3.27 -11.10 -5.15
CA ILE A 88 -2.16 -10.63 -4.33
C ILE A 88 -2.57 -9.29 -3.71
N ASN A 89 -2.44 -9.19 -2.39
CA ASN A 89 -2.63 -7.96 -1.64
C ASN A 89 -1.29 -7.43 -1.10
N TYR A 90 -1.28 -6.20 -0.60
CA TYR A 90 -0.11 -5.51 -0.11
C TYR A 90 -0.34 -4.91 1.28
N LEU A 91 0.63 -5.12 2.16
CA LEU A 91 0.68 -4.59 3.50
C LEU A 91 2.03 -3.90 3.70
N PHE A 92 2.02 -2.65 4.14
CA PHE A 92 3.26 -1.92 4.42
C PHE A 92 3.15 -1.04 5.66
N SER A 93 4.29 -0.58 6.17
CA SER A 93 4.37 0.47 7.19
C SER A 93 5.50 1.45 6.88
N LEU A 94 5.46 2.60 7.53
CA LEU A 94 6.46 3.64 7.38
C LEU A 94 7.53 3.55 8.48
N SER A 95 8.60 4.34 8.36
CA SER A 95 9.72 4.32 9.29
C SER A 95 9.43 5.01 10.62
N ASP A 96 8.35 5.80 10.71
CA ASP A 96 8.02 6.65 11.86
C ASP A 96 6.90 6.09 12.74
N SER A 97 6.22 5.02 12.32
CA SER A 97 5.11 4.43 13.06
C SER A 97 5.03 2.91 12.90
N SER A 98 4.45 2.25 13.91
CA SER A 98 4.02 0.86 13.84
C SER A 98 2.73 0.64 13.04
N GLU A 99 2.09 1.70 12.53
CA GLU A 99 0.85 1.60 11.78
C GLU A 99 1.06 0.83 10.46
N LEU A 100 0.19 -0.15 10.22
CA LEU A 100 0.16 -0.91 8.99
C LEU A 100 -0.95 -0.41 8.06
N TYR A 101 -0.60 -0.24 6.79
CA TYR A 101 -1.50 0.14 5.72
C TYR A 101 -1.73 -1.04 4.80
N ASP A 102 -2.98 -1.46 4.68
CA ASP A 102 -3.40 -2.59 3.86
C ASP A 102 -4.25 -2.10 2.68
N LEU A 103 -3.87 -2.49 1.46
CA LEU A 103 -4.54 -2.07 0.23
C LEU A 103 -5.98 -2.59 0.10
N GLU A 104 -6.29 -3.76 0.63
CA GLU A 104 -7.63 -4.36 0.56
C GLU A 104 -8.57 -3.72 1.58
N GLU A 105 -8.06 -3.39 2.78
CA GLU A 105 -8.89 -2.80 3.84
C GLU A 105 -9.18 -1.31 3.61
N ASN A 106 -8.18 -0.54 3.17
CA ASN A 106 -8.34 0.90 2.91
C ASN A 106 -7.35 1.40 1.87
N ARG A 107 -7.70 1.17 0.60
CA ARG A 107 -6.89 1.52 -0.57
C ARG A 107 -6.53 3.01 -0.64
N GLU A 108 -7.51 3.89 -0.44
CA GLU A 108 -7.32 5.34 -0.49
C GLU A 108 -6.27 5.79 0.54
N LYS A 109 -6.45 5.39 1.81
CA LYS A 109 -5.50 5.72 2.89
C LYS A 109 -4.11 5.15 2.60
N ALA A 110 -4.04 3.91 2.12
CA ALA A 110 -2.77 3.26 1.78
C ALA A 110 -2.03 4.00 0.66
N ILE A 111 -2.71 4.36 -0.44
CA ILE A 111 -2.12 5.15 -1.53
C ILE A 111 -1.64 6.51 -1.02
N TYR A 112 -2.49 7.21 -0.26
CA TYR A 112 -2.15 8.51 0.29
C TYR A 112 -0.88 8.47 1.15
N GLN A 113 -0.79 7.52 2.09
CA GLN A 113 0.36 7.40 2.99
C GLN A 113 1.62 6.96 2.26
N ALA A 114 1.51 6.10 1.25
CA ALA A 114 2.65 5.72 0.40
C ALA A 114 3.20 6.91 -0.41
N ILE A 115 2.32 7.80 -0.91
CA ILE A 115 2.77 9.03 -1.60
C ILE A 115 3.40 10.01 -0.60
N LYS A 116 2.74 10.21 0.54
CA LYS A 116 3.17 11.13 1.60
C LYS A 116 4.55 10.79 2.14
N SER A 117 4.91 9.50 2.22
CA SER A 117 6.25 9.06 2.65
C SER A 117 7.36 9.55 1.72
N ASN A 118 7.03 9.96 0.50
CA ASN A 118 7.98 10.36 -0.54
C ASN A 118 9.01 9.25 -0.87
N ASP A 119 8.67 7.98 -0.56
CA ASP A 119 9.42 6.80 -0.96
C ASP A 119 8.91 6.28 -2.31
N ARG A 120 9.70 6.55 -3.35
CA ARG A 120 9.37 6.15 -4.72
C ARG A 120 9.33 4.63 -4.91
N GLU A 121 10.17 3.86 -4.22
CA GLU A 121 10.18 2.40 -4.37
C GLU A 121 8.95 1.78 -3.72
N LEU A 122 8.51 2.32 -2.58
CA LEU A 122 7.23 1.94 -1.97
C LEU A 122 6.05 2.18 -2.94
N VAL A 123 5.96 3.37 -3.53
CA VAL A 123 4.88 3.68 -4.49
C VAL A 123 4.97 2.81 -5.73
N LYS A 124 6.18 2.49 -6.22
CA LYS A 124 6.36 1.54 -7.34
C LYS A 124 5.80 0.15 -7.00
N HIS A 125 6.17 -0.42 -5.86
CA HIS A 125 5.68 -1.73 -5.44
C HIS A 125 4.15 -1.76 -5.29
N LEU A 126 3.61 -0.72 -4.65
CA LEU A 126 2.16 -0.55 -4.48
C LEU A 126 1.44 -0.51 -5.83
N LEU A 127 1.93 0.30 -6.78
CA LEU A 127 1.33 0.40 -8.10
C LEU A 127 1.45 -0.90 -8.89
N MET A 128 2.59 -1.59 -8.80
CA MET A 128 2.79 -2.89 -9.43
C MET A 128 1.76 -3.93 -8.97
N ILE A 129 1.48 -3.99 -7.66
CA ILE A 129 0.50 -4.94 -7.11
C ILE A 129 -0.91 -4.59 -7.57
N LEU A 130 -1.27 -3.29 -7.57
CA LEU A 130 -2.59 -2.87 -8.02
C LEU A 130 -2.83 -3.17 -9.50
N VAL A 131 -1.82 -3.04 -10.36
CA VAL A 131 -1.98 -3.35 -11.79
C VAL A 131 -1.61 -4.79 -12.15
N ALA A 132 -1.32 -5.66 -11.17
CA ALA A 132 -0.99 -7.05 -11.41
C ALA A 132 -2.27 -7.88 -11.65
N GLY A 133 -2.35 -8.53 -12.81
CA GLY A 133 -3.48 -9.40 -13.18
C GLY A 133 -4.21 -8.91 -14.42
N ASP A 134 -5.43 -9.40 -14.62
CA ASP A 134 -6.32 -8.91 -15.68
C ASP A 134 -6.72 -7.48 -15.34
N ILE A 135 -6.21 -6.54 -16.13
CA ILE A 135 -6.40 -5.11 -15.90
C ILE A 135 -7.84 -4.72 -16.24
N GLU A 136 -8.62 -4.45 -15.20
CA GLU A 136 -9.92 -3.79 -15.34
C GLU A 136 -9.72 -2.28 -15.55
N ILE A 137 -10.45 -1.71 -16.50
CA ILE A 137 -10.37 -0.27 -16.83
C ILE A 137 -10.91 0.58 -15.69
N GLU A 138 -11.91 0.07 -14.98
CA GLU A 138 -12.50 0.64 -13.78
C GLU A 138 -11.41 0.91 -12.75
N LEU A 139 -10.49 -0.03 -12.56
CA LEU A 139 -9.35 0.14 -11.65
C LEU A 139 -8.42 1.25 -12.13
N PHE A 140 -8.14 1.36 -13.43
CA PHE A 140 -7.31 2.47 -13.96
C PHE A 140 -7.94 3.85 -13.75
N LYS A 141 -9.27 3.95 -13.86
CA LYS A 141 -10.01 5.20 -13.56
C LYS A 141 -9.94 5.53 -12.08
N GLU A 142 -10.19 4.54 -11.22
CA GLU A 142 -10.08 4.72 -9.76
C GLU A 142 -8.67 5.18 -9.37
N LEU A 143 -7.63 4.52 -9.88
CA LEU A 143 -6.24 4.88 -9.61
C LEU A 143 -5.89 6.27 -10.14
N GLU A 144 -6.40 6.68 -11.30
CA GLU A 144 -6.17 8.03 -11.81
C GLU A 144 -6.71 9.10 -10.86
N ILE A 145 -7.91 8.89 -10.34
CA ILE A 145 -8.56 9.78 -9.37
C ILE A 145 -7.74 9.83 -8.07
N LEU A 146 -7.49 8.68 -7.45
CA LEU A 146 -6.80 8.59 -6.17
C LEU A 146 -5.37 9.18 -6.23
N LEU A 147 -4.64 8.89 -7.31
CA LEU A 147 -3.30 9.45 -7.50
C LEU A 147 -3.33 10.95 -7.74
N SER A 148 -4.33 11.46 -8.48
CA SER A 148 -4.46 12.89 -8.76
C SER A 148 -4.82 13.68 -7.50
N GLU A 149 -5.78 13.18 -6.70
CA GLU A 149 -6.20 13.82 -5.45
C GLU A 149 -5.04 13.88 -4.46
N ALA A 150 -4.37 12.75 -4.21
CA ALA A 150 -3.22 12.71 -3.32
C ALA A 150 -2.05 13.57 -3.84
N TYR A 151 -1.81 13.61 -5.16
CA TYR A 151 -0.78 14.48 -5.74
C TYR A 151 -1.09 15.95 -5.48
N GLU A 152 -2.30 16.41 -5.78
CA GLU A 152 -2.66 17.83 -5.61
C GLU A 152 -2.57 18.28 -4.16
N GLU A 153 -2.94 17.42 -3.20
CA GLU A 153 -2.83 17.73 -1.79
C GLU A 153 -1.37 17.76 -1.30
N LEU A 154 -0.54 16.82 -1.76
CA LEU A 154 0.80 16.61 -1.23
C LEU A 154 1.92 17.29 -2.03
N LYS A 155 1.65 17.78 -3.24
CA LYS A 155 2.67 18.25 -4.21
C LYS A 155 3.70 19.22 -3.65
N GLU A 156 3.36 20.07 -2.68
CA GLU A 156 4.32 21.02 -2.11
C GLU A 156 5.36 20.35 -1.19
N GLN A 157 5.03 19.20 -0.62
CA GLN A 157 5.87 18.43 0.30
C GLN A 157 6.70 17.36 -0.42
N LEU A 158 6.32 17.00 -1.65
CA LEU A 158 6.99 15.97 -2.44
C LEU A 158 8.32 16.45 -3.02
N SER A 159 9.28 15.52 -3.10
CA SER A 159 10.50 15.73 -3.86
C SER A 159 10.21 15.86 -5.36
N GLN A 160 11.07 16.55 -6.11
CA GLN A 160 10.89 16.70 -7.56
C GLN A 160 10.86 15.36 -8.30
N ASP A 161 11.65 14.37 -7.85
CA ASP A 161 11.63 13.03 -8.46
C ASP A 161 10.27 12.35 -8.26
N MET A 162 9.69 12.44 -7.06
CA MET A 162 8.37 11.90 -6.78
C MET A 162 7.27 12.62 -7.57
N LYS A 163 7.32 13.95 -7.69
CA LYS A 163 6.38 14.71 -8.54
C LYS A 163 6.43 14.22 -9.99
N ASN A 164 7.63 14.17 -10.56
CA ASN A 164 7.83 13.69 -11.94
C ASN A 164 7.34 12.24 -12.12
N TYR A 165 7.52 11.38 -11.12
CA TYR A 165 7.08 9.99 -11.15
C TYR A 165 5.55 9.87 -11.12
N LEU A 166 4.88 10.65 -10.26
CA LEU A 166 3.42 10.66 -10.15
C LEU A 166 2.75 11.26 -11.38
N GLU A 167 3.24 12.40 -11.88
CA GLU A 167 2.71 13.05 -13.09
C GLU A 167 2.74 12.10 -14.30
N LYS A 168 3.85 11.37 -14.48
CA LYS A 168 3.97 10.36 -15.53
C LYS A 168 2.97 9.22 -15.37
N ASN A 169 2.79 8.74 -14.13
CA ASN A 169 1.84 7.68 -13.84
C ASN A 169 0.40 8.15 -14.09
N ILE A 170 -0.01 9.28 -13.52
CA ILE A 170 -1.34 9.87 -13.70
C ILE A 170 -1.62 10.07 -15.20
N SER A 171 -0.68 10.65 -15.94
CA SER A 171 -0.82 10.87 -17.39
C SER A 171 -1.00 9.56 -18.16
N LEU A 172 -0.26 8.51 -17.81
CA LEU A 172 -0.41 7.19 -18.43
C LEU A 172 -1.80 6.61 -18.14
N LYS A 173 -2.28 6.65 -16.90
CA LYS A 173 -3.60 6.13 -16.54
C LYS A 173 -4.69 6.88 -17.30
N ARG A 174 -4.63 8.21 -17.32
CA ARG A 174 -5.55 9.06 -18.08
C ARG A 174 -5.55 8.74 -19.57
N PHE A 175 -4.37 8.52 -20.16
CA PHE A 175 -4.24 8.11 -21.57
C PHE A 175 -4.95 6.78 -21.83
N VAL A 176 -4.69 5.75 -21.00
CA VAL A 176 -5.32 4.43 -21.14
C VAL A 176 -6.84 4.56 -21.05
N CYS A 177 -7.35 5.24 -20.01
CA CYS A 177 -8.79 5.44 -19.79
C CYS A 177 -9.50 6.13 -20.97
N ASN A 178 -8.82 7.08 -21.63
CA ASN A 178 -9.40 7.84 -22.76
C ASN A 178 -9.30 7.09 -24.11
N ASN A 179 -8.48 6.05 -24.20
CA ASN A 179 -8.22 5.34 -25.47
C ASN A 179 -8.61 3.85 -25.41
N VAL A 180 -9.39 3.45 -24.40
CA VAL A 180 -9.88 2.08 -24.20
C VAL A 180 -10.40 1.45 -25.50
N ASP A 181 -11.28 2.15 -26.22
CA ASP A 181 -11.92 1.62 -27.43
C ASP A 181 -10.91 1.36 -28.57
N VAL A 182 -9.82 2.13 -28.62
CA VAL A 182 -8.74 1.97 -29.60
C VAL A 182 -7.79 0.85 -29.18
N LEU A 183 -7.56 0.68 -27.87
CA LEU A 183 -6.68 -0.34 -27.32
C LEU A 183 -7.29 -1.74 -27.30
N ILE A 184 -8.63 -1.83 -27.22
CA ILE A 184 -9.39 -3.10 -27.24
C ILE A 184 -9.82 -3.47 -28.68
N ALA A 185 -9.64 -2.58 -29.66
CA ALA A 185 -9.96 -2.86 -31.04
C ALA A 185 -9.23 -4.13 -31.51
N LYS A 186 -10.00 -5.18 -31.85
CA LYS A 186 -9.45 -6.42 -32.41
C LYS A 186 -8.61 -6.08 -33.64
N PRO A 187 -7.48 -6.78 -33.88
CA PRO A 187 -6.74 -6.61 -35.12
C PRO A 187 -7.73 -6.81 -36.28
N VAL A 188 -7.74 -5.85 -37.20
CA VAL A 188 -8.52 -5.95 -38.43
C VAL A 188 -8.12 -7.29 -39.06
N SER A 189 -9.06 -8.23 -39.17
CA SER A 189 -8.82 -9.49 -39.86
C SER A 189 -8.40 -9.14 -41.28
N ASN A 190 -7.13 -9.40 -41.61
CA ASN A 190 -6.60 -9.25 -42.96
C ASN A 190 -7.16 -10.35 -43.86
N ASP A 191 -8.47 -10.34 -44.09
CA ASP A 191 -9.14 -11.08 -45.17
C ASP A 191 -9.44 -10.15 -46.34
N GLN A 192 -8.44 -9.36 -46.74
CA GLN A 192 -8.41 -8.74 -48.07
C GLN A 192 -7.20 -9.28 -48.84
N PRO A 193 -7.41 -9.93 -50.00
CA PRO A 193 -6.31 -10.43 -50.81
C PRO A 193 -5.57 -9.26 -51.42
N ILE A 194 -4.36 -8.97 -50.90
CA ILE A 194 -3.39 -8.12 -51.59
C ILE A 194 -2.78 -8.97 -52.70
N TYR A 195 -3.35 -8.93 -53.90
CA TYR A 195 -2.62 -9.31 -55.11
C TYR A 195 -2.88 -8.36 -56.29
N SER A 196 -1.74 -7.95 -56.84
CA SER A 196 -1.48 -7.48 -58.20
C SER A 196 -1.79 -6.01 -58.52
N SER A 197 -0.75 -5.18 -58.53
CA SER A 197 -0.55 -4.10 -59.52
C SER A 197 0.80 -3.35 -59.37
N ILE A 198 1.91 -3.99 -58.99
CA ILE A 198 3.23 -3.30 -58.96
C ILE A 198 4.29 -3.96 -59.87
N TRP A 199 4.05 -5.15 -60.43
CA TRP A 199 5.02 -5.83 -61.30
C TRP A 199 4.65 -5.83 -62.80
N SER A 200 4.10 -4.72 -63.32
CA SER A 200 3.90 -4.53 -64.77
C SER A 200 4.68 -3.33 -65.35
N LYS A 201 5.72 -2.85 -64.66
CA LYS A 201 6.58 -1.75 -65.11
C LYS A 201 8.07 -1.95 -64.82
N LEU A 202 8.55 -3.18 -64.97
CA LEU A 202 9.96 -3.55 -65.23
C LEU A 202 9.95 -4.77 -66.15
#